data_AF-A0A484B1Z1-F1
#
_entry.id   AF-A0A484B1Z1-F1
#
_cell.length_a   1.000
_cell.length_b   1.000
_cell.length_c   1.000
_cell.angle_alpha   90.00
_cell.angle_beta   90.00
_cell.angle_gamma   90.00
#
_symmetry.space_group_name_H-M   'P 1'
#
loop_
_entity.id
_entity.type
_entity.pdbx_description
1 polymer ?
#
loop_
_entity_poly.entity_id
_entity_poly.type
_entity_poly.pdbx_seq_one_letter_code
_entity_poly.pdbx_strand_id
1 'polypeptide(L)'
;MPDDGSPEFRHLQDDYNSHLTLSYPSKRGNIGRYLNHSCQPNCKILPVRTNCPIPKIGIFAKRDIFANEELCFHYAGEDNYNGMLNGKPCLCGSIHCNGFIPNTEI
;
A
#
# COMPACT_ATOMS: atom_id res chain seq x y z
N MET A 1 -0.23 -29.58 -21.07
CA MET A 1 -0.92 -30.69 -20.38
C MET A 1 -2.10 -30.07 -19.63
N PRO A 2 -3.33 -30.57 -19.80
CA PRO A 2 -4.48 -30.03 -19.07
C PRO A 2 -4.42 -30.45 -17.60
N ASP A 3 -4.92 -29.57 -16.74
CA ASP A 3 -5.07 -29.70 -15.29
C ASP A 3 -6.01 -30.88 -14.96
N ASP A 4 -5.49 -31.91 -14.29
CA ASP A 4 -6.20 -33.17 -14.03
C ASP A 4 -7.00 -33.17 -12.72
N GLY A 5 -7.07 -32.03 -12.02
CA GLY A 5 -7.91 -31.88 -10.83
C GLY A 5 -7.55 -32.84 -9.69
N SER A 6 -6.34 -33.41 -9.70
CA SER A 6 -5.89 -34.30 -8.63
C SER A 6 -5.74 -33.52 -7.30
N PRO A 7 -6.07 -34.14 -6.15
CA PRO A 7 -6.05 -33.45 -4.85
C PRO A 7 -4.69 -32.86 -4.48
N GLU A 8 -3.60 -33.41 -5.02
CA GLU A 8 -2.23 -32.94 -4.78
C GLU A 8 -1.97 -31.52 -5.31
N PHE A 9 -2.59 -31.11 -6.42
CA PHE A 9 -2.46 -29.73 -6.92
C PHE A 9 -3.33 -28.74 -6.14
N ARG A 10 -4.44 -29.20 -5.53
CA ARG A 10 -5.32 -28.36 -4.72
C ARG A 10 -4.65 -27.97 -3.40
N HIS A 11 -3.90 -28.89 -2.80
CA HIS A 11 -3.17 -28.63 -1.55
C HIS A 11 -1.98 -27.65 -1.70
N LEU A 12 -1.43 -27.45 -2.90
CA LEU A 12 -0.36 -26.47 -3.14
C LEU A 12 -0.87 -25.02 -3.19
N GLN A 13 -2.18 -24.80 -3.41
CA GLN A 13 -2.79 -23.46 -3.36
C GLN A 13 -3.19 -23.06 -1.93
N ASP A 14 -3.48 -24.03 -1.07
CA ASP A 14 -4.08 -23.82 0.25
C ASP A 14 -3.06 -23.68 1.40
N ASP A 15 -1.77 -23.98 1.16
CA ASP A 15 -0.66 -23.88 2.13
C ASP A 15 0.32 -22.71 1.86
N TYR A 16 -0.09 -21.67 1.11
CA TYR A 16 0.68 -20.42 1.11
C TYR A 16 0.41 -19.67 2.41
N ASN A 17 1.08 -20.10 3.47
CA ASN A 17 1.18 -19.45 4.76
C ASN A 17 1.47 -17.95 4.51
N SER A 18 0.43 -17.12 4.51
CA SER A 18 0.54 -15.71 4.14
C SER A 18 1.25 -15.02 5.29
N HIS A 19 2.58 -15.05 5.27
CA HIS A 19 3.42 -14.39 6.26
C HIS A 19 3.18 -12.89 6.19
N LEU A 20 2.30 -12.39 7.04
CA LEU A 20 2.01 -10.97 7.19
C LEU A 20 3.19 -10.29 7.87
N THR A 21 3.80 -9.33 7.17
CA THR A 21 4.83 -8.45 7.74
C THR A 21 4.21 -7.09 8.01
N LEU A 22 4.26 -6.64 9.26
CA LEU A 22 3.77 -5.32 9.67
C LEU A 22 4.93 -4.37 9.96
N SER A 23 4.85 -3.14 9.45
CA SER A 23 5.86 -2.10 9.66
C SER A 23 5.29 -0.96 10.50
N TYR A 24 5.90 -0.68 11.66
CA TYR A 24 5.48 0.37 12.59
C TYR A 24 6.54 1.48 12.73
N PRO A 25 6.55 2.48 11.83
CA PRO A 25 7.58 3.52 11.80
C PRO A 25 7.40 4.61 12.88
N SER A 26 6.45 4.44 13.81
CA SER A 26 6.10 5.43 14.83
C SER A 26 7.24 5.67 15.81
N LYS A 27 7.91 4.60 16.28
CA LYS A 27 9.04 4.66 17.22
C LYS A 27 10.41 4.70 16.55
N ARG A 28 10.58 3.93 15.47
CA ARG A 28 11.82 3.85 14.68
C ARG A 28 11.45 3.69 13.21
N GLY A 29 11.80 4.66 12.39
CA GLY A 29 11.49 4.69 10.96
C GLY A 29 12.45 5.60 10.21
N ASN A 30 12.35 5.60 8.89
CA ASN A 30 13.11 6.50 8.02
C ASN A 30 12.23 7.69 7.58
N ILE A 31 12.71 8.48 6.62
CA ILE A 31 11.99 9.62 6.03
C ILE A 31 10.62 9.24 5.45
N GLY A 32 10.40 7.98 5.10
CA GLY A 32 9.16 7.46 4.53
C GLY A 32 7.93 7.70 5.41
N ARG A 33 8.14 7.82 6.74
CA ARG A 33 7.07 8.04 7.73
C ARG A 33 6.36 9.40 7.62
N TYR A 34 6.92 10.34 6.85
CA TYR A 34 6.39 11.68 6.69
C TYR A 34 5.57 11.88 5.41
N LEU A 35 5.52 10.89 4.51
CA LEU A 35 4.74 11.01 3.29
C LEU A 35 3.26 10.95 3.63
N ASN A 36 2.52 11.95 3.13
CA ASN A 36 1.11 12.12 3.39
C ASN A 36 0.23 11.30 2.44
N HIS A 37 -1.05 11.24 2.78
CA HIS A 37 -2.08 10.70 1.93
C HIS A 37 -2.47 11.70 0.83
N SER A 38 -2.63 11.21 -0.40
CA SER A 38 -3.41 11.89 -1.43
C SER A 38 -4.34 10.93 -2.14
N CYS A 39 -5.56 11.38 -2.47
CA CYS A 39 -6.49 10.65 -3.33
C CYS A 39 -6.01 10.63 -4.80
N GLN A 40 -5.15 11.56 -5.20
CA GLN A 40 -4.44 11.57 -6.49
C GLN A 40 -2.92 11.62 -6.25
N PRO A 41 -2.32 10.51 -5.79
CA PRO A 41 -0.93 10.49 -5.37
C PRO A 41 0.05 10.48 -6.55
N ASN A 42 1.27 10.97 -6.32
CA ASN A 42 2.39 10.88 -7.26
C ASN A 42 3.34 9.69 -6.97
N CYS A 43 3.21 9.04 -5.81
CA CYS A 43 3.95 7.84 -5.45
C CYS A 43 3.03 6.61 -5.31
N LYS A 44 3.61 5.42 -5.49
CA LYS A 44 3.02 4.12 -5.12
C LYS A 44 3.94 3.34 -4.21
N ILE A 45 3.36 2.47 -3.39
CA ILE A 45 4.10 1.57 -2.51
C ILE A 45 4.11 0.17 -3.11
N LEU A 46 5.27 -0.48 -3.09
CA LEU A 46 5.42 -1.88 -3.52
C LEU A 46 6.30 -2.66 -2.53
N PRO A 47 5.99 -3.93 -2.26
CA PRO A 47 6.91 -4.81 -1.54
C PRO A 47 8.11 -5.15 -2.44
N VAL A 48 9.32 -4.92 -1.93
CA VAL A 48 10.59 -5.18 -2.63
C VAL A 48 11.33 -6.30 -1.91
N ARG A 49 11.57 -7.40 -2.63
CA ARG A 49 12.42 -8.48 -2.14
C ARG A 49 13.89 -8.08 -2.27
N THR A 50 14.63 -8.28 -1.19
CA THR A 50 16.08 -8.10 -1.14
C THR A 50 16.72 -9.41 -0.66
N ASN A 51 18.03 -9.42 -0.40
CA ASN A 51 18.73 -10.56 0.21
C ASN A 51 18.38 -10.75 1.72
N CYS A 52 17.16 -10.39 2.12
CA CYS A 52 16.63 -10.52 3.48
C CYS A 52 15.28 -11.23 3.41
N PRO A 53 14.93 -12.09 4.39
CA PRO A 53 13.64 -12.80 4.40
C PRO A 53 12.43 -11.87 4.48
N ILE A 54 12.58 -10.72 5.14
CA ILE A 54 11.53 -9.72 5.31
C ILE A 54 11.56 -8.76 4.09
N PRO A 55 10.46 -8.64 3.33
CA PRO A 55 10.39 -7.70 2.22
C PRO A 55 10.46 -6.26 2.73
N LYS A 56 11.07 -5.37 1.93
CA LYS A 56 11.13 -3.94 2.24
C LYS A 56 9.98 -3.21 1.55
N ILE A 57 9.52 -2.12 2.15
CA ILE A 57 8.54 -1.22 1.53
C ILE A 57 9.30 -0.25 0.62
N GLY A 58 9.10 -0.37 -0.68
CA GLY A 58 9.63 0.55 -1.68
C GLY A 58 8.59 1.59 -2.08
N ILE A 59 9.03 2.85 -2.23
CA ILE A 59 8.20 3.97 -2.67
C ILE A 59 8.70 4.40 -4.04
N PHE A 60 7.83 4.35 -5.05
CA PHE A 60 8.17 4.60 -6.45
C PHE A 60 7.29 5.71 -7.03
N ALA A 61 7.87 6.59 -7.83
CA ALA A 61 7.12 7.60 -8.56
C ALA A 61 6.19 6.96 -9.60
N LYS A 62 4.97 7.50 -9.73
CA LYS A 62 3.96 7.11 -10.73
C LYS A 62 4.02 7.95 -12.00
N ARG A 63 4.63 9.13 -11.90
CA ARG A 63 4.84 10.11 -12.96
C ARG A 63 6.07 10.95 -12.60
N ASP A 64 6.51 11.81 -13.51
CA ASP A 64 7.54 12.80 -13.20
C ASP A 64 7.05 13.74 -12.08
N ILE A 65 7.98 14.08 -11.18
CA ILE A 65 7.73 14.88 -9.98
C ILE A 65 8.67 16.09 -10.05
N PHE A 66 8.09 17.29 -9.98
CA PHE A 66 8.88 18.52 -10.03
C PHE A 66 9.54 18.80 -8.67
N ALA A 67 10.61 19.60 -8.68
CA ALA A 67 11.23 20.05 -7.44
C ALA A 67 10.22 20.81 -6.57
N ASN A 68 10.24 20.54 -5.26
CA ASN A 68 9.30 21.06 -4.25
C ASN A 68 7.85 20.55 -4.34
N GLU A 69 7.56 19.59 -5.23
CA GLU A 69 6.29 18.89 -5.18
C GLU A 69 6.28 17.89 -4.01
N GLU A 70 5.21 17.89 -3.22
CA GLU A 70 5.06 16.98 -2.08
C GLU A 70 4.94 15.52 -2.54
N LEU A 71 5.70 14.61 -1.92
CA LEU A 71 5.59 13.17 -2.19
C LEU A 71 4.45 12.56 -1.36
N CYS A 72 3.48 11.99 -2.05
CA CYS A 72 2.28 11.42 -1.42
C CYS A 72 1.91 10.07 -2.05
N PHE A 73 1.30 9.18 -1.26
CA PHE A 73 0.76 7.89 -1.73
C PHE A 73 -0.66 7.64 -1.21
N HIS A 74 -1.37 6.68 -1.81
CA HIS A 74 -2.70 6.30 -1.33
C HIS A 74 -2.56 5.36 -0.12
N TYR A 75 -3.11 5.74 1.04
CA TYR A 75 -2.88 5.00 2.30
C TYR A 75 -3.53 3.60 2.30
N ALA A 76 -4.59 3.39 1.52
CA ALA A 76 -5.16 2.06 1.29
C ALA A 76 -4.41 1.23 0.22
N GLY A 77 -3.29 1.73 -0.30
CA GLY A 77 -2.60 1.08 -1.42
C GLY A 77 -3.41 1.14 -2.72
N GLU A 78 -3.44 0.02 -3.45
CA GLU A 78 -4.23 -0.15 -4.68
C GLU A 78 -5.66 -0.64 -4.40
N ASP A 79 -6.01 -0.87 -3.13
CA ASP A 79 -7.34 -1.35 -2.75
C ASP A 79 -8.36 -0.22 -2.86
N ASN A 80 -9.46 -0.50 -3.58
CA ASN A 80 -10.58 0.43 -3.73
C ASN A 80 -11.33 0.55 -2.41
N TYR A 81 -11.03 1.60 -1.65
CA TYR A 81 -11.73 1.89 -0.41
C TYR A 81 -12.96 2.75 -0.65
N ASN A 82 -14.16 2.21 -0.37
CA ASN A 82 -15.38 3.00 -0.35
C ASN A 82 -15.38 3.86 0.93
N GLY A 83 -15.40 5.18 0.72
CA GLY A 83 -15.19 6.18 1.77
C GLY A 83 -15.99 5.93 3.05
N MET A 84 -15.28 5.93 4.18
CA MET A 84 -15.90 5.95 5.50
C MET A 84 -16.45 7.34 5.78
N LEU A 85 -17.71 7.41 6.22
CA LEU A 85 -18.37 8.66 6.62
C LEU A 85 -17.87 9.22 7.97
N ASN A 86 -17.04 8.47 8.72
CA ASN A 86 -16.54 8.83 10.06
C ASN A 86 -15.00 8.85 10.17
N GLY A 87 -14.27 9.03 9.06
CA GLY A 87 -12.80 9.04 9.05
C GLY A 87 -12.17 10.36 9.50
N LYS A 88 -10.83 10.40 9.57
CA LYS A 88 -10.09 11.67 9.68
C LYS A 88 -10.27 12.48 8.37
N PRO A 89 -10.54 13.79 8.41
CA PRO A 89 -10.73 14.58 7.20
C PRO A 89 -9.48 14.55 6.31
N CYS A 90 -9.66 14.38 5.00
CA CYS A 90 -8.58 14.43 4.04
C CYS A 90 -8.35 15.86 3.56
N LEU A 91 -7.11 16.33 3.64
CA LEU A 91 -6.70 17.68 3.25
C LEU A 91 -5.72 17.66 2.06
N CYS A 92 -5.81 16.64 1.18
CA CYS A 92 -4.85 16.46 0.10
C CYS A 92 -4.96 17.47 -1.07
N GLY A 93 -6.01 18.30 -1.10
CA GLY A 93 -6.21 19.32 -2.14
C GLY A 93 -6.58 18.79 -3.54
N SER A 94 -6.70 17.47 -3.71
CA SER A 94 -7.13 16.84 -4.96
C SER A 94 -8.56 17.24 -5.35
N ILE A 95 -8.80 17.44 -6.66
CA ILE A 95 -10.16 17.65 -7.19
C ILE A 95 -11.05 16.42 -7.02
N HIS A 96 -10.44 15.23 -6.97
CA HIS A 96 -11.12 13.94 -6.76
C HIS A 96 -10.86 13.43 -5.33
N CYS A 97 -10.91 14.34 -4.34
CA CYS A 97 -10.75 13.99 -2.95
C CYS A 97 -11.99 13.25 -2.43
N ASN A 98 -11.78 12.14 -1.71
CA ASN A 98 -12.86 11.34 -1.10
C ASN A 98 -13.37 11.95 0.23
N GLY A 99 -12.88 13.13 0.64
CA GLY A 99 -13.28 13.85 1.85
C GLY A 99 -12.64 13.34 3.15
N PHE A 100 -12.34 12.03 3.24
CA PHE A 100 -11.72 11.41 4.41
C PHE A 100 -10.50 10.55 4.04
N ILE A 101 -9.51 10.50 4.93
CA ILE A 101 -8.35 9.62 4.78
C ILE A 101 -8.85 8.17 4.93
N PRO A 102 -8.48 7.25 4.03
CA PRO A 102 -8.90 5.86 4.14
C PRO A 102 -8.31 5.26 5.42
N ASN A 103 -9.18 4.65 6.23
CA ASN A 103 -8.79 3.89 7.41
C ASN A 103 -8.91 2.41 7.07
N THR A 104 -7.80 1.79 6.71
CA THR A 104 -7.76 0.33 6.63
C THR A 104 -7.77 -0.21 8.05
N GLU A 105 -8.91 -0.70 8.52
CA GLU A 105 -8.91 -1.55 9.72
C GLU A 105 -8.11 -2.81 9.36
N ILE A 106 -7.01 -3.04 10.07
CA ILE A 106 -6.21 -4.27 10.01
C ILE A 106 -6.65 -5.15 11.17
#